data_AF-A0AAD4SMY8-F1
#
_entry.id   AF-A0AAD4SMY8-F1
#
_cell.length_a   1.000
_cell.length_b   1.000
_cell.length_c   1.000
_cell.angle_alpha   90.00
_cell.angle_beta   90.00
_cell.angle_gamma   90.00
#
_symmetry.space_group_name_H-M   'P 1'
#
loop_
_entity.id
_entity.type
_entity.pdbx_description
1 polymer ?
#
loop_
_entity_poly.entity_id
_entity_poly.type
_entity_poly.pdbx_seq_one_letter_code
_entity_poly.pdbx_strand_id
1 'polypeptide(L)'
;MYFNNRLANKPDALTEGEWKDLVKFWETDETHQKFYEQNVKSRTCQQAKHTMGRKCYARCKAEMAEDNGGNPPTDGDVFIKTHVNKKNGKALDPISQGFIVQMREQSGLDENGFDENGNQQPISDEVFGNVVPTTRQKRVRTERYPTCSIYERNEDFERRMNGRKILIGESGNEMQN
;
A
#
# COMPACT_ATOMS: atom_id res chain seq x y z
N MET A 1 11.70 19.06 -11.87
CA MET A 1 12.78 18.59 -12.77
C MET A 1 12.47 17.25 -13.47
N TYR A 2 11.20 16.85 -13.64
CA TYR A 2 10.83 15.52 -14.20
C TYR A 2 9.92 15.54 -15.43
N PHE A 3 9.32 16.68 -15.80
CA PHE A 3 8.39 16.78 -16.94
C PHE A 3 8.97 16.23 -18.25
N ASN A 4 10.17 16.69 -18.63
CA ASN A 4 10.81 16.28 -19.87
C ASN A 4 11.20 14.79 -19.90
N ASN A 5 11.58 14.21 -18.75
CA ASN A 5 11.88 12.77 -18.64
C ASN A 5 10.62 11.89 -18.72
N ARG A 6 9.47 12.40 -18.26
CA ARG A 6 8.19 11.70 -18.37
C ARG A 6 7.68 11.70 -19.80
N LEU A 7 7.79 12.85 -20.50
CA LEU A 7 7.39 12.94 -21.91
C LEU A 7 8.13 11.95 -22.82
N ALA A 8 9.40 11.65 -22.52
CA ALA A 8 10.22 10.71 -23.30
C ALA A 8 9.71 9.25 -23.27
N ASN A 9 8.95 8.85 -22.25
CA ASN A 9 8.47 7.48 -22.07
C ASN A 9 7.00 7.33 -22.49
N LYS A 10 6.66 7.81 -23.69
CA LYS A 10 5.30 7.74 -24.25
C LYS A 10 4.94 6.30 -24.65
N PRO A 11 3.80 5.75 -24.21
CA PRO A 11 3.27 4.49 -24.75
C PRO A 11 2.89 4.60 -26.24
N ASP A 12 3.07 3.53 -27.02
CA ASP A 12 2.70 3.51 -28.45
C ASP A 12 1.19 3.71 -28.68
N ALA A 13 0.37 3.28 -27.73
CA ALA A 13 -1.09 3.36 -27.79
C ALA A 13 -1.65 4.79 -27.65
N LEU A 14 -0.83 5.77 -27.24
CA LEU A 14 -1.27 7.15 -27.04
C LEU A 14 -0.68 8.07 -28.10
N THR A 15 -1.46 9.05 -28.55
CA THR A 15 -0.93 10.15 -29.35
C THR A 15 -0.05 11.07 -28.51
N GLU A 16 0.80 11.86 -29.16
CA GLU A 16 1.67 12.80 -28.45
C GLU A 16 0.88 13.88 -27.69
N GLY A 17 -0.26 14.30 -28.21
CA GLY A 17 -1.16 15.26 -27.56
C GLY A 17 -1.76 14.68 -26.28
N GLU A 18 -2.36 13.50 -26.35
CA GLU A 18 -2.95 12.81 -25.19
C GLU A 18 -1.92 12.56 -24.09
N TRP A 19 -0.69 12.19 -24.47
CA TRP A 19 0.38 12.00 -23.50
C TRP A 19 0.81 13.29 -22.82
N LYS A 20 0.96 14.38 -23.58
CA LYS A 20 1.28 15.71 -23.02
C LYS A 20 0.20 16.17 -22.04
N ASP A 21 -1.06 15.98 -22.38
CA ASP A 21 -2.18 16.36 -21.52
C ASP A 21 -2.22 15.52 -20.23
N LEU A 22 -1.97 14.22 -20.31
CA LEU A 22 -1.86 13.33 -19.14
C LEU A 22 -0.69 13.70 -18.23
N VAL A 23 0.50 13.93 -18.79
CA VAL A 23 1.67 14.33 -18.01
C VAL A 23 1.41 15.69 -17.33
N LYS A 24 0.82 16.64 -18.05
CA LYS A 24 0.42 17.94 -17.50
C LYS A 24 -0.59 17.78 -16.36
N PHE A 25 -1.63 16.96 -16.54
CA PHE A 25 -2.62 16.68 -15.51
C PHE A 25 -1.95 16.18 -14.23
N TRP A 26 -1.06 15.20 -14.31
CA TRP A 26 -0.37 14.67 -13.14
C TRP A 26 0.55 15.68 -12.45
N GLU A 27 1.09 16.66 -13.17
CA GLU A 27 1.95 17.72 -12.63
C GLU A 27 1.16 18.89 -12.03
N THR A 28 0.05 19.28 -12.64
CA THR A 28 -0.71 20.47 -12.21
C THR A 28 -1.83 20.16 -11.22
N ASP A 29 -2.31 18.91 -11.16
CA ASP A 29 -3.37 18.54 -10.22
C ASP A 29 -2.80 18.39 -8.80
N GLU A 30 -3.13 19.35 -7.94
CA GLU A 30 -2.66 19.41 -6.54
C GLU A 30 -3.04 18.15 -5.74
N THR A 31 -4.22 17.60 -6.03
CA THR A 31 -4.71 16.37 -5.36
C THR A 31 -3.83 15.18 -5.74
N HIS A 32 -3.51 15.03 -7.03
CA HIS A 32 -2.60 14.02 -7.51
C HIS A 32 -1.19 14.18 -6.94
N GLN A 33 -0.63 15.39 -6.93
CA GLN A 33 0.69 15.67 -6.35
C GLN A 33 0.75 15.30 -4.87
N LYS A 34 -0.26 15.71 -4.09
CA LYS A 34 -0.37 15.34 -2.67
C LYS A 34 -0.38 13.82 -2.48
N PHE A 35 -1.15 13.08 -3.28
CA PHE A 35 -1.18 11.63 -3.20
C PHE A 35 0.13 10.98 -3.65
N TYR A 36 0.76 11.50 -4.69
CA TYR A 36 2.06 11.03 -5.14
C TYR A 36 3.11 11.16 -4.03
N GLU A 37 3.23 12.33 -3.41
CA GLU A 37 4.17 12.55 -2.31
C GLU A 37 3.90 11.64 -1.11
N GLN A 38 2.64 11.48 -0.72
CA GLN A 38 2.25 10.57 0.37
C GLN A 38 2.60 9.12 0.03
N ASN A 39 2.37 8.68 -1.20
CA ASN A 39 2.69 7.33 -1.64
C ASN A 39 4.21 7.11 -1.69
N VAL A 40 4.99 8.09 -2.17
CA VAL A 40 6.45 8.04 -2.15
C VAL A 40 6.95 7.91 -0.72
N LYS A 41 6.50 8.79 0.18
CA LYS A 41 6.84 8.75 1.62
C LYS A 41 6.48 7.40 2.24
N SER A 42 5.29 6.89 1.96
CA SER A 42 4.82 5.60 2.48
C SER A 42 5.69 4.44 1.98
N ARG A 43 6.06 4.43 0.69
CA ARG A 43 6.95 3.41 0.12
C ARG A 43 8.37 3.52 0.66
N THR A 44 8.88 4.72 0.93
CA THR A 44 10.21 4.91 1.53
C THR A 44 10.25 4.51 3.00
N CYS A 45 9.14 4.65 3.73
CA CYS A 45 9.00 4.21 5.12
C CYS A 45 8.75 2.70 5.24
N GLN A 46 8.43 2.00 4.15
CA GLN A 46 8.20 0.56 4.18
C GLN A 46 9.54 -0.19 4.35
N GLN A 47 9.79 -0.68 5.57
CA GLN A 47 11.02 -1.38 5.92
C GLN A 47 10.97 -2.87 5.54
N ALA A 48 9.84 -3.56 5.81
CA ALA A 48 9.64 -4.96 5.44
C ALA A 48 8.82 -5.09 4.14
N LYS A 49 9.31 -5.89 3.19
CA LYS A 49 8.64 -6.15 1.91
C LYS A 49 7.68 -7.33 2.04
N HIS A 50 6.60 -7.31 1.26
CA HIS A 50 5.70 -8.45 1.14
C HIS A 50 6.41 -9.66 0.52
N THR A 51 6.28 -10.82 1.15
CA THR A 51 7.02 -12.05 0.84
C THR A 51 6.14 -13.17 0.26
N MET A 52 4.80 -13.05 0.33
CA MET A 52 3.88 -14.14 -0.03
C MET A 52 3.56 -14.24 -1.53
N GLY A 53 4.37 -13.60 -2.38
CA GLY A 53 4.17 -13.57 -3.83
C GLY A 53 2.77 -13.10 -4.20
N ARG A 54 2.02 -13.94 -4.92
CA ARG A 54 0.66 -13.62 -5.41
C ARG A 54 -0.42 -13.71 -4.32
N LYS A 55 -0.13 -14.30 -3.16
CA LYS A 55 -1.09 -14.41 -2.07
C LYS A 55 -1.13 -13.09 -1.30
N CYS A 56 -2.31 -12.50 -1.18
CA CYS A 56 -2.50 -11.27 -0.41
C CYS A 56 -2.56 -11.56 1.10
N TYR A 57 -2.32 -10.53 1.91
CA TYR A 57 -2.38 -10.60 3.38
C TYR A 57 -3.74 -11.11 3.89
N ALA A 58 -4.85 -10.55 3.38
CA ALA A 58 -6.20 -10.94 3.81
C ALA A 58 -6.47 -12.44 3.59
N ARG A 59 -6.01 -12.99 2.48
CA ARG A 59 -6.12 -14.43 2.21
C ARG A 59 -5.26 -15.25 3.17
N CYS A 60 -4.06 -14.80 3.51
CA CYS A 60 -3.23 -15.48 4.51
C CYS A 60 -3.91 -15.50 5.89
N LYS A 61 -4.52 -14.38 6.28
CA LYS A 61 -5.26 -14.24 7.54
C LYS A 61 -6.49 -15.16 7.59
N ALA A 62 -7.24 -15.25 6.49
CA ALA A 62 -8.39 -16.15 6.38
C ALA A 62 -7.99 -17.63 6.49
N GLU A 63 -6.97 -18.06 5.72
CA GLU A 63 -6.46 -19.44 5.79
C GLU A 63 -5.93 -19.79 7.20
N MET A 64 -5.27 -18.85 7.88
CA MET A 64 -4.87 -19.03 9.28
C MET A 64 -6.05 -19.17 10.24
N ALA A 65 -7.13 -18.42 10.03
CA ALA A 65 -8.31 -18.54 10.87
C ALA A 65 -8.97 -19.91 10.69
N GLU A 66 -9.04 -20.41 9.45
CA GLU A 66 -9.50 -21.78 9.15
C GLU A 66 -8.62 -22.83 9.85
N ASP A 67 -7.29 -22.71 9.74
CA ASP A 67 -6.32 -23.58 10.42
C ASP A 67 -6.51 -23.59 11.95
N ASN A 68 -6.89 -22.44 12.53
CA ASN A 68 -7.09 -22.24 13.97
C ASN A 68 -8.53 -22.52 14.45
N GLY A 69 -9.30 -23.31 13.70
CA GLY A 69 -10.67 -23.70 14.07
C GLY A 69 -11.68 -22.54 14.04
N GLY A 70 -11.42 -21.53 13.22
CA GLY A 70 -12.26 -20.33 13.06
C GLY A 70 -11.78 -19.11 13.86
N ASN A 71 -10.75 -19.24 14.70
CA ASN A 71 -10.24 -18.13 15.50
C ASN A 71 -9.29 -17.23 14.68
N PRO A 72 -9.53 -15.91 14.62
CA PRO A 72 -8.69 -15.01 13.84
C PRO A 72 -7.27 -14.93 14.43
N PRO A 73 -6.22 -14.99 13.60
CA PRO A 73 -4.84 -14.82 14.09
C PRO A 73 -4.57 -13.34 14.40
N THR A 74 -3.57 -13.10 15.26
CA THR A 74 -3.03 -11.76 15.50
C THR A 74 -2.23 -11.27 14.30
N ASP A 75 -2.05 -9.96 14.17
CA ASP A 75 -1.26 -9.39 13.07
C ASP A 75 0.23 -9.75 13.21
N GLY A 76 0.72 -9.94 14.44
CA GLY A 76 2.07 -10.47 14.72
C GLY A 76 2.26 -11.90 14.20
N ASP A 77 1.28 -12.78 14.41
CA ASP A 77 1.34 -14.16 13.92
C ASP A 77 1.30 -14.22 12.39
N VAL A 78 0.45 -13.38 11.78
CA VAL A 78 0.41 -13.28 10.31
C VAL A 78 1.75 -12.74 9.79
N PHE A 79 2.36 -11.76 10.46
CA PHE A 79 3.68 -11.25 10.08
C PHE A 79 4.73 -12.37 10.12
N ILE A 80 4.81 -13.14 11.21
CA ILE A 80 5.75 -14.27 11.33
C ILE A 80 5.48 -15.31 10.24
N LYS A 81 4.23 -15.75 10.04
CA LYS A 81 3.86 -16.75 9.02
C LYS A 81 4.26 -16.31 7.61
N THR A 82 4.20 -15.01 7.33
CA THR A 82 4.52 -14.46 6.02
C THR A 82 6.00 -14.22 5.83
N HIS A 83 6.75 -13.80 6.85
CA HIS A 83 8.15 -13.41 6.73
C HIS A 83 9.14 -14.51 7.14
N VAL A 84 8.65 -15.71 7.50
CA VAL A 84 9.48 -16.89 7.81
C VAL A 84 9.36 -17.96 6.72
N ASN A 85 10.50 -18.58 6.39
CA ASN A 85 10.54 -19.72 5.49
C ASN A 85 10.02 -20.98 6.21
N LYS A 86 8.93 -21.56 5.69
CA LYS A 86 8.30 -22.77 6.24
C LYS A 86 9.23 -23.98 6.36
N LYS A 87 10.24 -24.11 5.50
CA LYS A 87 11.16 -25.27 5.51
C LYS A 87 12.23 -25.16 6.58
N ASN A 88 12.77 -23.96 6.76
CA ASN A 88 13.97 -23.75 7.57
C ASN A 88 13.69 -22.98 8.86
N GLY A 89 12.48 -22.45 9.06
CA GLY A 89 12.10 -21.64 10.22
C GLY A 89 12.78 -20.26 10.29
N LYS A 90 13.63 -19.92 9.32
CA LYS A 90 14.39 -18.66 9.28
C LYS A 90 13.61 -17.56 8.58
N ALA A 91 13.81 -16.32 9.04
CA ALA A 91 13.29 -15.13 8.38
C ALA A 91 13.81 -15.02 6.93
N LEU A 92 12.97 -14.46 6.05
CA LEU A 92 13.27 -14.30 4.63
C LEU A 92 14.22 -13.12 4.34
N ASP A 93 14.29 -12.15 5.24
CA ASP A 93 15.20 -11.01 5.16
C ASP A 93 15.67 -10.56 6.56
N PRO A 94 16.82 -9.86 6.65
CA PRO A 94 17.39 -9.45 7.94
C PRO A 94 16.55 -8.45 8.73
N ILE A 95 15.77 -7.60 8.04
CA ILE A 95 14.93 -6.59 8.70
C ILE A 95 13.77 -7.30 9.41
N SER A 96 13.10 -8.21 8.69
CA SER A 96 12.04 -9.04 9.27
C SER A 96 12.58 -9.91 10.40
N GLN A 97 13.81 -10.43 10.30
CA GLN A 97 14.45 -11.15 11.40
C GLN A 97 14.55 -10.29 12.67
N GLY A 98 15.03 -9.05 12.53
CA GLY A 98 15.14 -8.11 13.64
C GLY A 98 13.79 -7.86 14.32
N PHE A 99 12.74 -7.63 13.55
CA PHE A 99 11.39 -7.46 14.10
C PHE A 99 10.87 -8.72 14.80
N ILE A 100 11.08 -9.90 14.22
CA ILE A 100 10.61 -11.16 14.81
C ILE A 100 11.30 -11.43 16.15
N VAL A 101 12.61 -11.20 16.23
CA VAL A 101 13.37 -11.33 17.48
C VAL A 101 12.83 -10.36 18.52
N GLN A 102 12.68 -9.09 18.17
CA GLN A 102 12.19 -8.07 19.10
C GLN A 102 10.74 -8.33 19.56
N MET A 103 9.87 -8.85 18.69
CA MET A 103 8.50 -9.24 19.06
C MET A 103 8.48 -10.40 20.05
N ARG A 104 9.32 -11.42 19.83
CA ARG A 104 9.45 -12.58 20.73
C ARG A 104 10.01 -12.17 22.08
N GLU A 105 11.08 -11.38 22.09
CA GLU A 105 11.67 -10.84 23.32
C GLU A 105 10.66 -10.05 24.16
N GLN A 106 9.90 -9.13 23.54
CA GLN A 106 8.85 -8.36 24.25
C GLN A 106 7.69 -9.24 24.74
N SER A 107 7.48 -10.39 24.12
CA SER A 107 6.44 -11.35 24.51
C SER A 107 6.95 -12.40 25.51
N GLY A 108 8.23 -12.34 25.94
CA GLY A 108 8.83 -13.33 26.83
C GLY A 108 9.01 -14.71 26.18
N LEU A 109 9.17 -14.76 24.86
CA LEU A 109 9.31 -15.98 24.09
C LEU A 109 10.76 -16.22 23.67
N ASP A 110 11.13 -17.49 23.55
CA ASP A 110 12.42 -17.91 23.03
C ASP A 110 12.58 -17.65 21.50
N GLU A 111 13.73 -18.02 20.95
CA GLU A 111 14.04 -17.87 19.53
C GLU A 111 13.11 -18.66 18.59
N ASN A 112 12.34 -19.61 19.13
CA ASN A 112 11.41 -20.45 18.38
C ASN A 112 9.95 -20.02 18.60
N GLY A 113 9.67 -19.16 19.58
CA GLY A 113 8.33 -18.66 19.93
C GLY A 113 7.65 -19.43 21.05
N PHE A 114 8.41 -20.10 21.92
CA PHE A 114 7.91 -20.80 23.10
C PHE A 114 8.11 -19.98 24.36
N ASP A 115 7.16 -20.09 25.30
CA ASP A 115 7.30 -19.54 26.65
C ASP A 115 8.20 -20.44 27.54
N GLU A 116 8.42 -20.00 28.78
CA GLU A 116 9.21 -20.75 29.78
C GLU A 116 8.68 -22.17 30.05
N ASN A 117 7.40 -22.41 29.76
CA ASN A 117 6.72 -23.69 29.95
C ASN A 117 6.75 -24.55 28.67
N GLY A 118 7.38 -24.08 27.59
CA GLY A 118 7.46 -24.76 26.31
C GLY A 118 6.19 -24.68 25.46
N ASN A 119 5.26 -23.78 25.79
CA ASN A 119 4.04 -23.58 25.00
C ASN A 119 4.24 -22.48 23.97
N GLN A 120 3.72 -22.71 22.77
CA GLN A 120 3.71 -21.69 21.73
C GLN A 120 2.62 -20.65 22.05
N GLN A 121 3.01 -19.38 22.13
CA GLN A 121 2.08 -18.28 22.39
C GLN A 121 1.96 -17.38 21.15
N PRO A 122 0.77 -16.82 20.88
CA PRO A 122 0.60 -15.83 19.82
C PRO A 122 1.28 -14.51 20.21
N ILE A 123 1.79 -13.79 19.22
CA ILE A 123 2.30 -12.43 19.45
C ILE A 123 1.11 -11.47 19.55
N SER A 124 1.02 -10.68 20.62
CA SER A 124 -0.08 -9.72 20.78
C SER A 124 -0.01 -8.58 19.75
N ASP A 125 -1.17 -8.05 19.36
CA ASP A 125 -1.25 -6.92 18.42
C ASP A 125 -0.59 -5.65 19.00
N GLU A 126 -0.55 -5.51 20.33
CA GLU A 126 0.15 -4.42 21.01
C GLU A 126 1.66 -4.51 20.80
N VAL A 127 2.25 -5.69 21.06
CA VAL A 127 3.69 -5.92 20.82
C VAL A 127 4.02 -5.71 19.34
N PHE A 128 3.19 -6.23 18.44
CA PHE A 128 3.36 -6.00 17.00
C PHE A 128 3.37 -4.51 16.66
N GLY A 129 2.40 -3.73 17.17
CA GLY A 129 2.29 -2.30 16.92
C GLY A 129 3.44 -1.47 17.49
N ASN A 130 4.05 -1.92 18.58
CA ASN A 130 5.23 -1.29 19.20
C ASN A 130 6.52 -1.59 18.43
N VAL A 131 6.67 -2.83 17.92
CA VAL A 131 7.90 -3.30 17.28
C VAL A 131 7.95 -2.97 15.79
N VAL A 132 6.88 -3.28 15.07
CA VAL A 132 6.80 -3.04 13.63
C VAL A 132 6.17 -1.67 13.46
N PRO A 133 6.94 -0.60 13.22
CA PRO A 133 6.39 0.73 13.16
C PRO A 133 5.37 0.79 12.03
N THR A 134 4.09 0.88 12.40
CA THR A 134 3.07 1.36 11.49
C THR A 134 3.25 2.87 11.35
N THR A 135 4.32 3.31 10.69
CA THR A 135 4.35 4.61 10.02
C THR A 135 3.40 4.56 8.81
N ARG A 136 2.15 4.15 9.08
CA ARG A 136 1.02 4.32 8.19
C ARG A 136 0.69 5.80 8.27
N GLN A 137 1.22 6.60 7.34
CA GLN A 137 0.50 7.82 7.00
C GLN A 137 -0.92 7.37 6.65
N LYS A 138 -1.92 7.86 7.41
CA LYS A 138 -3.31 7.35 7.50
C LYS A 138 -4.00 7.21 6.14
N ARG A 139 -3.60 6.20 5.38
CA ARG A 139 -4.29 5.70 4.21
C ARG A 139 -4.25 4.21 4.33
N VAL A 140 -5.13 3.71 5.17
CA VAL A 140 -5.52 2.33 5.04
C VAL A 140 -6.16 2.21 3.67
N ARG A 141 -5.70 1.26 2.88
CA ARG A 141 -6.54 0.66 1.84
C ARG A 141 -7.60 -0.18 2.58
N THR A 142 -8.35 0.44 3.50
CA THR A 142 -9.41 -0.23 4.27
C THR A 142 -10.55 -0.49 3.32
N GLU A 143 -11.27 -1.55 3.64
CA GLU A 143 -12.40 -2.20 2.96
C GLU A 143 -13.64 -1.31 2.72
N ARG A 144 -13.46 0.01 2.64
CA ARG A 144 -14.52 1.01 2.51
C ARG A 144 -14.28 2.03 1.39
N TYR A 145 -13.53 1.63 0.38
CA TYR A 145 -13.82 2.10 -0.97
C TYR A 145 -14.13 0.87 -1.80
N PRO A 146 -15.11 0.95 -2.73
CA PRO A 146 -15.19 -0.06 -3.77
C PRO A 146 -13.77 -0.24 -4.31
N THR A 147 -13.44 -1.47 -4.68
CA THR A 147 -12.33 -1.76 -5.56
C THR A 147 -12.12 -0.64 -6.59
N CYS A 148 -10.92 -0.51 -7.15
CA CYS A 148 -10.63 0.35 -8.30
C CYS A 148 -11.50 0.08 -9.57
N SER A 149 -12.75 -0.37 -9.44
CA SER A 149 -13.89 -0.21 -10.34
C SER A 149 -14.54 1.18 -10.28
N ILE A 150 -14.09 2.08 -9.39
CA ILE A 150 -14.56 3.49 -9.32
C ILE A 150 -13.47 4.49 -9.72
N TYR A 151 -12.52 4.13 -10.59
CA TYR A 151 -12.13 5.16 -11.55
C TYR A 151 -13.45 5.61 -12.17
N GLU A 152 -13.78 6.90 -12.04
CA GLU A 152 -14.78 7.56 -12.89
C GLU A 152 -14.77 6.83 -14.22
N ARG A 153 -15.90 6.25 -14.66
CA ARG A 153 -15.96 5.67 -16.01
C ARG A 153 -15.34 6.72 -16.93
N ASN A 154 -14.60 6.33 -17.97
CA ASN A 154 -13.94 7.32 -18.83
C ASN A 154 -14.89 8.48 -19.20
N GLU A 155 -16.19 8.21 -19.37
CA GLU A 155 -17.27 9.20 -19.52
C GLU A 155 -17.37 10.28 -18.42
N ASP A 156 -17.23 9.92 -17.15
CA ASP A 156 -17.28 10.85 -16.01
C ASP A 156 -15.99 11.69 -15.92
N PHE A 157 -14.83 11.09 -16.25
CA PHE A 157 -13.56 11.82 -16.42
C PHE A 157 -13.65 12.80 -17.60
N GLU A 158 -14.15 12.34 -18.75
CA GLU A 158 -14.38 13.16 -19.96
C GLU A 158 -15.39 14.27 -19.69
N ARG A 159 -16.48 14.03 -18.94
CA ARG A 159 -17.40 15.07 -18.50
C ARG A 159 -16.73 16.13 -17.64
N ARG A 160 -15.89 15.72 -16.69
CA ARG A 160 -15.17 16.65 -15.82
C ARG A 160 -14.15 17.47 -16.62
N MET A 161 -13.46 16.85 -17.58
CA MET A 161 -12.52 17.53 -18.46
C MET A 161 -13.23 18.47 -19.44
N ASN A 162 -14.37 18.07 -20.02
CA ASN A 162 -15.21 18.93 -20.84
C ASN A 162 -15.83 20.08 -20.04
N GLY A 163 -16.29 19.84 -18.82
CA GLY A 163 -16.79 20.89 -17.92
C GLY A 163 -15.72 21.92 -17.57
N ARG A 164 -14.48 21.48 -17.33
CA ARG A 164 -13.33 22.40 -17.17
C ARG A 164 -13.01 23.17 -18.46
N LYS A 165 -13.15 22.52 -19.62
CA LYS A 165 -12.94 23.16 -20.93
C LYS A 165 -13.99 24.23 -21.21
N ILE A 166 -15.23 24.02 -20.79
CA ILE A 166 -16.34 24.99 -20.86
C ILE A 166 -16.06 26.19 -19.94
N LEU A 167 -15.65 25.95 -18.69
CA LEU A 167 -15.31 27.04 -17.74
C LEU A 167 -14.11 27.89 -18.20
N ILE A 168 -13.14 27.29 -18.89
CA ILE A 168 -12.01 28.03 -19.47
C ILE A 168 -12.46 28.78 -20.74
N GLY A 169 -13.39 28.22 -21.53
CA GLY A 169 -13.94 28.86 -22.73
C GLY A 169 -14.89 30.03 -22.45
N GLU A 170 -15.66 29.99 -21.37
CA GLU A 170 -16.56 31.09 -20.97
C GLU A 170 -15.81 32.30 -20.40
N SER A 171 -14.62 32.09 -19.82
CA SER A 171 -13.74 33.19 -19.37
C SER A 171 -13.10 33.99 -20.52
N GLY A 172 -13.22 33.53 -21.77
CA GLY A 172 -12.64 34.16 -22.95
C GLY A 172 -13.59 35.06 -23.75
N ASN A 173 -14.87 35.16 -23.39
CA ASN A 173 -15.90 35.83 -24.21
C ASN A 173 -16.64 37.00 -23.51
N GLU A 174 -16.10 37.55 -22.42
CA GLU A 174 -16.64 38.74 -21.74
C GLU A 174 -15.81 40.02 -21.96
N MET A 175 -14.89 40.05 -22.92
CA MET A 175 -14.08 41.25 -23.24
C MET A 175 -14.27 41.78 -24.68
N GLN A 176 -15.44 41.58 -25.28
CA GLN A 176 -15.86 42.30 -26.49
C GLN A 176 -17.37 42.57 -26.48
N ASN A 177 -17.77 43.63 -25.79
CA ASN A 177 -18.84 44.56 -26.19
C ASN A 177 -18.76 45.83 -25.36
#